data_AF-A0A7R9VYA5-F1
#
_entry.id   AF-A0A7R9VYA5-F1
#
_cell.length_a   1.000
_cell.length_b   1.000
_cell.length_c   1.000
_cell.angle_alpha   90.00
_cell.angle_beta   90.00
_cell.angle_gamma   90.00
#
_symmetry.space_group_name_H-M   'P 1'
#
loop_
_entity.id
_entity.type
_entity.pdbx_description
1 polymer ?
#
loop_
_entity_poly.entity_id
_entity_poly.type
_entity_poly.pdbx_seq_one_letter_code
_entity_poly.pdbx_strand_id
1 'polypeptide(L)'
;NNARAAIFGFVNVLVSVPGLIAYATIVFQDKTYLPYIGSLSKFFVFSSAVQQIVFVAMSDLPFAIGQVQDVGLIFLSLMASGIAAACAAAGIGAEVALGTALVLFSLATLVTGLLTLAVGKFRLAQLVQLMPLPVIGGYLGYVGYFCVAGGAALATGVQVDTPASWARLLNADAAAKLAPLVATVAVNMLTMAHLSHHMLALPAVLVAVPVAFHVARLAMGVTMEDAMAAGWVMTPTAGSQNFFDLWKLFNIDPSQGVAGLASSIYWPELLRQLPKVA
;
A
#
# COMPACT_ATOMS: atom_id res chain seq x y z
N ASN A 1 -5.08 10.91 -29.92
CA ASN A 1 -3.78 11.54 -30.21
C ASN A 1 -2.73 10.88 -29.31
N ASN A 2 -1.81 10.11 -29.90
CA ASN A 2 -0.88 9.22 -29.17
C ASN A 2 0.02 9.98 -28.19
N ALA A 3 0.38 11.23 -28.51
CA ALA A 3 1.15 12.10 -27.62
C ALA A 3 0.44 12.39 -26.29
N ARG A 4 -0.89 12.61 -26.31
CA ARG A 4 -1.66 12.82 -25.09
C ARG A 4 -1.70 11.56 -24.24
N ALA A 5 -1.90 10.40 -24.86
CA ALA A 5 -1.90 9.12 -24.15
C ALA A 5 -0.55 8.82 -23.48
N ALA A 6 0.56 9.13 -24.16
CA ALA A 6 1.90 9.02 -23.58
C ALA A 6 2.10 9.96 -22.37
N ILE A 7 1.62 11.21 -22.45
CA ILE A 7 1.67 12.16 -21.33
C ILE A 7 0.84 11.63 -20.15
N PHE A 8 -0.39 11.16 -20.38
CA PHE A 8 -1.24 10.60 -19.31
C PHE A 8 -0.59 9.36 -18.68
N GLY A 9 0.00 8.47 -19.48
CA GLY A 9 0.72 7.31 -18.99
C GLY A 9 1.92 7.70 -18.13
N PHE A 10 2.70 8.69 -18.56
CA PHE A 10 3.83 9.21 -17.80
C PHE A 10 3.38 9.83 -16.46
N VAL A 11 2.34 10.67 -16.50
CA VAL A 11 1.74 11.27 -15.31
C VAL A 11 1.26 10.19 -14.34
N ASN A 12 0.57 9.16 -14.85
CA ASN A 12 0.09 8.07 -14.03
C ASN A 12 1.24 7.31 -13.37
N VAL A 13 2.29 6.94 -14.10
CA VAL A 13 3.47 6.25 -13.53
C VAL A 13 4.13 7.11 -12.44
N LEU A 14 4.28 8.41 -12.69
CA LEU A 14 4.92 9.34 -11.74
C LEU A 14 4.12 9.46 -10.43
N VAL A 15 2.79 9.42 -10.51
CA VAL A 15 1.90 9.48 -9.33
C VAL A 15 1.83 8.12 -8.63
N SER A 16 1.66 7.04 -9.39
CA SER A 16 1.39 5.72 -8.85
C SER A 16 2.60 5.08 -8.19
N VAL A 17 3.81 5.20 -8.75
CA VAL A 17 4.99 4.49 -8.21
C VAL A 17 5.29 4.85 -6.74
N PRO A 18 5.36 6.13 -6.34
CA PRO A 18 5.51 6.49 -4.93
C PRO A 18 4.35 5.98 -4.07
N GLY A 19 3.12 6.05 -4.60
CA GLY A 19 1.93 5.53 -3.94
C GLY A 19 2.02 4.02 -3.66
N LEU A 20 2.48 3.22 -4.62
CA LEU A 20 2.61 1.78 -4.47
C LEU A 20 3.66 1.37 -3.42
N ILE A 21 4.74 2.13 -3.30
CA ILE A 21 5.75 1.94 -2.25
C ILE A 21 5.17 2.29 -0.88
N ALA A 22 4.44 3.42 -0.79
CA ALA A 22 3.71 3.81 0.41
C ALA A 22 2.68 2.74 0.82
N TYR A 23 1.93 2.18 -0.14
CA TYR A 23 0.92 1.15 0.09
C TYR A 23 1.53 -0.13 0.66
N ALA A 24 2.68 -0.56 0.16
CA ALA A 24 3.38 -1.72 0.72
C ALA A 24 3.76 -1.48 2.19
N THR A 25 4.22 -0.27 2.52
CA THR A 25 4.58 0.10 3.91
C THR A 25 3.35 0.19 4.82
N ILE A 26 2.23 0.70 4.29
CA ILE A 26 0.95 0.77 4.99
C ILE A 26 0.32 -0.62 5.15
N VAL A 27 0.55 -1.58 4.28
CA VAL A 27 0.02 -2.94 4.46
C VAL A 27 0.88 -3.73 5.45
N PHE A 28 2.20 -3.58 5.38
CA PHE A 28 3.15 -4.34 6.17
C PHE A 28 3.74 -3.48 7.30
N GLN A 29 2.88 -2.92 8.14
CA GLN A 29 3.27 -1.98 9.21
C GLN A 29 3.97 -2.67 10.40
N ASP A 30 3.73 -3.97 10.58
CA ASP A 30 4.30 -4.73 11.69
C ASP A 30 5.83 -4.88 11.56
N LYS A 31 6.52 -4.84 12.71
CA LYS A 31 7.99 -4.93 12.80
C LYS A 31 8.55 -6.19 12.16
N THR A 32 7.76 -7.27 12.14
CA THR A 32 8.09 -8.57 11.52
C THR A 32 8.40 -8.42 10.03
N TYR A 33 7.78 -7.46 9.35
CA TYR A 33 7.89 -7.30 7.90
C TYR A 33 8.89 -6.24 7.45
N LEU A 34 9.35 -5.38 8.34
CA LEU A 34 10.27 -4.26 8.03
C LEU A 34 11.50 -4.67 7.20
N PRO A 35 12.18 -5.80 7.47
CA PRO A 35 13.34 -6.22 6.67
C PRO A 35 13.01 -6.55 5.20
N TYR A 36 11.74 -6.85 4.90
CA TYR A 36 11.30 -7.33 3.60
C TYR A 36 10.58 -6.25 2.77
N ILE A 37 10.37 -5.04 3.30
CA ILE A 37 9.56 -3.98 2.68
C ILE A 37 9.99 -3.64 1.24
N GLY A 38 11.30 -3.56 0.95
CA GLY A 38 11.76 -3.28 -0.41
C GLY A 38 11.44 -4.40 -1.39
N SER A 39 11.44 -5.66 -0.95
CA SER A 39 11.01 -6.80 -1.78
C SER A 39 9.49 -6.84 -1.92
N LEU A 40 8.75 -6.53 -0.85
CA LEU A 40 7.28 -6.49 -0.85
C LEU A 40 6.73 -5.38 -1.75
N SER A 41 7.38 -4.21 -1.77
CA SER A 41 7.04 -3.11 -2.66
C SER A 41 7.08 -3.52 -4.14
N LYS A 42 7.97 -4.45 -4.52
CA LYS A 42 8.04 -4.97 -5.90
C LYS A 42 6.78 -5.75 -6.28
N PHE A 43 6.13 -6.45 -5.35
CA PHE A 43 4.86 -7.13 -5.62
C PHE A 43 3.73 -6.14 -5.94
N PHE A 44 3.67 -4.99 -5.27
CA PHE A 44 2.66 -3.96 -5.52
C PHE A 44 2.82 -3.32 -6.91
N VAL A 45 4.07 -3.04 -7.30
CA VAL A 45 4.41 -2.55 -8.64
C VAL A 45 4.07 -3.60 -9.70
N PHE A 46 4.48 -4.85 -9.48
CA PHE A 46 4.20 -5.96 -10.40
C PHE A 46 2.69 -6.20 -10.56
N SER A 47 1.94 -6.25 -9.45
CA SER A 47 0.49 -6.42 -9.46
C SER A 47 -0.21 -5.31 -10.25
N SER A 48 0.19 -4.05 -10.05
CA SER A 48 -0.37 -2.92 -10.79
C SER A 48 -0.05 -2.99 -12.29
N ALA A 49 1.17 -3.41 -12.65
CA ALA A 49 1.54 -3.61 -14.06
C ALA A 49 0.66 -4.69 -14.72
N VAL A 50 0.46 -5.82 -14.04
CA VAL A 50 -0.41 -6.90 -14.52
C VAL A 50 -1.85 -6.42 -14.67
N GLN A 51 -2.38 -5.71 -13.68
CA GLN A 51 -3.73 -5.13 -13.73
C GLN A 51 -3.90 -4.16 -14.90
N GLN A 52 -2.93 -3.26 -15.12
CA GLN A 52 -2.97 -2.34 -16.25
C GLN A 52 -2.92 -3.07 -17.60
N ILE A 53 -2.11 -4.13 -17.73
CA ILE A 53 -2.07 -4.96 -18.95
C ILE A 53 -3.43 -5.60 -19.22
N VAL A 54 -4.05 -6.19 -18.19
CA VAL A 54 -5.38 -6.80 -18.30
C VAL A 54 -6.42 -5.75 -18.69
N PHE A 55 -6.36 -4.55 -18.13
CA PHE A 55 -7.28 -3.46 -18.46
C PHE A 55 -7.09 -2.97 -19.90
N VAL A 56 -5.85 -2.85 -20.38
CA VAL A 56 -5.58 -2.49 -21.77
C VAL A 56 -6.09 -3.55 -22.74
N ALA A 57 -6.01 -4.84 -22.37
CA ALA A 57 -6.42 -5.94 -23.23
C ALA A 57 -7.94 -6.20 -23.22
N MET A 58 -8.62 -5.97 -22.09
CA MET A 58 -10.00 -6.45 -21.86
C MET A 58 -11.00 -5.36 -21.50
N SER A 59 -10.59 -4.11 -21.23
CA SER A 59 -11.52 -3.05 -20.84
C SER A 59 -12.11 -2.33 -22.05
N ASP A 60 -13.42 -2.16 -22.04
CA ASP A 60 -14.14 -1.32 -23.02
C ASP A 60 -14.03 0.19 -22.70
N LEU A 61 -13.44 0.56 -21.55
CA LEU A 61 -13.33 1.94 -21.10
C LEU A 61 -11.98 2.56 -21.51
N PRO A 62 -11.96 3.57 -22.40
CA PRO A 62 -10.72 4.11 -22.97
C PRO A 62 -9.83 4.89 -21.98
N PHE A 63 -10.32 5.13 -20.77
CA PHE A 63 -9.62 5.85 -19.69
C PHE A 63 -9.38 4.96 -18.45
N ALA A 64 -9.55 3.65 -18.56
CA ALA A 64 -9.42 2.74 -17.43
C ALA A 64 -7.96 2.60 -16.99
N ILE A 65 -7.71 2.88 -15.71
CA ILE A 65 -6.41 2.72 -15.07
C ILE A 65 -6.49 1.56 -14.08
N GLY A 66 -5.77 0.48 -14.37
CA GLY A 66 -5.67 -0.70 -13.53
C GLY A 66 -4.46 -0.58 -12.60
N GLN A 67 -4.70 -0.47 -11.30
CA GLN A 67 -3.65 -0.39 -10.28
C GLN A 67 -4.18 -0.86 -8.92
N VAL A 68 -3.25 -1.15 -8.00
CA VAL A 68 -3.60 -1.46 -6.61
C VAL A 68 -4.33 -0.25 -6.00
N GLN A 69 -5.47 -0.51 -5.38
CA GLN A 69 -6.32 0.53 -4.78
C GLN A 69 -6.03 0.70 -3.29
N ASP A 70 -6.05 1.96 -2.85
CA ASP A 70 -5.86 2.40 -1.46
C ASP A 70 -6.94 1.86 -0.51
N VAL A 71 -8.18 1.79 -1.00
CA VAL A 71 -9.33 1.28 -0.24
C VAL A 71 -9.12 -0.16 0.27
N GLY A 72 -8.50 -1.02 -0.56
CA GLY A 72 -8.24 -2.42 -0.20
C GLY A 72 -7.16 -2.60 0.87
N LEU A 73 -6.29 -1.60 1.04
CA LEU A 73 -5.13 -1.69 1.93
C LEU A 73 -5.51 -1.83 3.39
N ILE A 74 -6.67 -1.30 3.79
CA ILE A 74 -7.22 -1.45 5.15
C ILE A 74 -7.33 -2.93 5.50
N PHE A 75 -7.98 -3.70 4.62
CA PHE A 75 -8.21 -5.13 4.85
C PHE A 75 -6.91 -5.91 4.82
N LEU A 76 -6.03 -5.61 3.85
CA LEU A 76 -4.71 -6.22 3.74
C LEU A 76 -3.84 -5.93 4.98
N SER A 77 -3.83 -4.69 5.48
CA SER A 77 -3.09 -4.27 6.67
C SER A 77 -3.60 -4.97 7.93
N LEU A 78 -4.92 -5.07 8.10
CA LEU A 78 -5.53 -5.79 9.23
C LEU A 78 -5.19 -7.28 9.19
N MET A 79 -5.25 -7.90 8.00
CA MET A 79 -4.87 -9.30 7.82
C MET A 79 -3.39 -9.52 8.13
N ALA A 80 -2.47 -8.72 7.57
CA ALA A 80 -1.03 -8.84 7.85
C ALA A 80 -0.71 -8.67 9.33
N SER A 81 -1.24 -7.63 9.96
CA SER A 81 -1.00 -7.36 11.39
C SER A 81 -1.58 -8.46 12.28
N GLY A 82 -2.76 -8.99 11.94
CA GLY A 82 -3.36 -10.13 12.63
C GLY A 82 -2.51 -11.40 12.53
N ILE A 83 -1.97 -11.70 11.35
CA ILE A 83 -1.09 -12.86 11.11
C ILE A 83 0.21 -12.69 11.90
N ALA A 84 0.84 -11.52 11.83
CA ALA A 84 2.05 -11.23 12.58
C ALA A 84 1.84 -11.43 14.09
N ALA A 85 0.75 -10.89 14.65
CA ALA A 85 0.42 -11.05 16.07
C ALA A 85 0.13 -12.51 16.45
N ALA A 86 -0.61 -13.25 15.62
CA ALA A 86 -0.92 -14.65 15.86
C ALA A 86 0.33 -15.55 15.79
N CYS A 87 1.20 -15.33 14.80
CA CYS A 87 2.46 -16.05 14.68
C CYS A 87 3.41 -15.71 15.83
N ALA A 88 3.50 -14.45 16.24
CA ALA A 88 4.30 -14.03 17.39
C ALA A 88 3.82 -14.71 18.69
N ALA A 89 2.50 -14.78 18.90
CA ALA A 89 1.92 -15.48 20.06
C ALA A 89 2.16 -16.99 20.04
N ALA A 90 2.28 -17.60 18.85
CA ALA A 90 2.58 -19.01 18.66
C ALA A 90 4.09 -19.33 18.64
N GLY A 91 4.97 -18.32 18.76
CA GLY A 91 6.43 -18.50 18.68
C GLY A 91 6.92 -18.87 17.28
N ILE A 92 6.16 -18.54 16.23
CA ILE A 92 6.47 -18.83 14.83
C ILE A 92 7.33 -17.72 14.25
N GLY A 93 8.35 -18.08 13.45
CA GLY A 93 9.29 -17.14 12.85
C GLY A 93 8.67 -16.19 11.81
N ALA A 94 9.35 -15.06 11.58
CA ALA A 94 8.92 -14.00 10.66
C ALA A 94 8.71 -14.48 9.22
N GLU A 95 9.53 -15.43 8.75
CA GLU A 95 9.46 -15.98 7.40
C GLU A 95 8.14 -16.72 7.14
N VAL A 96 7.69 -17.53 8.12
CA VAL A 96 6.42 -18.26 8.04
C VAL A 96 5.24 -17.29 8.14
N ALA A 97 5.32 -16.27 9.00
CA ALA A 97 4.30 -15.22 9.10
C ALA A 97 4.15 -14.45 7.78
N LEU A 98 5.27 -14.14 7.11
CA LEU A 98 5.27 -13.46 5.82
C LEU A 98 4.70 -14.35 4.71
N GLY A 99 5.16 -15.59 4.60
CA GLY A 99 4.64 -16.54 3.61
C GLY A 99 3.14 -16.76 3.77
N THR A 100 2.68 -16.89 5.02
CA THR A 100 1.25 -17.00 5.36
C THR A 100 0.48 -15.77 4.89
N ALA A 101 0.96 -14.55 5.17
CA ALA A 101 0.32 -13.32 4.71
C ALA A 101 0.21 -13.25 3.18
N LEU A 102 1.28 -13.56 2.45
CA LEU A 102 1.28 -13.51 0.99
C LEU A 102 0.32 -14.53 0.35
N VAL A 103 0.23 -15.74 0.89
CA VAL A 103 -0.72 -16.75 0.41
C VAL A 103 -2.16 -16.33 0.72
N LEU A 104 -2.43 -15.83 1.93
CA LEU A 104 -3.76 -15.34 2.29
C LEU A 104 -4.18 -14.14 1.46
N PHE A 105 -3.26 -13.22 1.14
CA PHE A 105 -3.53 -12.10 0.23
C PHE A 105 -3.87 -12.60 -1.18
N SER A 106 -3.12 -13.57 -1.69
CA SER A 106 -3.36 -14.15 -3.02
C SER A 106 -4.73 -14.84 -3.08
N LEU A 107 -5.09 -15.61 -2.05
CA LEU A 107 -6.39 -16.26 -1.96
C LEU A 107 -7.53 -15.24 -1.82
N ALA A 108 -7.39 -14.26 -0.93
CA ALA A 108 -8.40 -13.24 -0.71
C ALA A 108 -8.65 -12.43 -1.98
N THR A 109 -7.59 -11.94 -2.65
CA THR A 109 -7.72 -11.18 -3.90
C THR A 109 -8.30 -12.02 -5.04
N LEU A 110 -7.95 -13.30 -5.14
CA LEU A 110 -8.55 -14.22 -6.12
C LEU A 110 -10.06 -14.38 -5.87
N VAL A 111 -10.45 -14.65 -4.63
CA VAL A 111 -11.86 -14.81 -4.24
C VAL A 111 -12.62 -13.50 -4.49
N THR A 112 -12.08 -12.35 -4.09
CA THR A 112 -12.67 -11.04 -4.38
C THR A 112 -12.83 -10.83 -5.88
N GLY A 113 -11.82 -11.13 -6.69
CA GLY A 113 -11.89 -11.03 -8.15
C GLY A 113 -12.99 -11.91 -8.75
N LEU A 114 -13.10 -13.16 -8.32
CA LEU A 114 -14.16 -14.08 -8.75
C LEU A 114 -15.55 -13.59 -8.36
N LEU A 115 -15.71 -13.06 -7.14
CA LEU A 115 -16.97 -12.49 -6.67
C LEU A 115 -17.33 -11.22 -7.47
N THR A 116 -16.37 -10.34 -7.75
CA THR A 116 -16.59 -9.15 -8.59
C THR A 116 -16.99 -9.54 -10.01
N LEU A 117 -16.37 -10.57 -10.60
CA LEU A 117 -16.78 -11.12 -11.89
C LEU A 117 -18.18 -11.70 -11.85
N ALA A 118 -18.55 -12.40 -10.76
CA ALA A 118 -19.90 -12.92 -10.57
C ALA A 118 -20.94 -11.78 -10.48
N VAL A 119 -20.66 -10.73 -9.71
CA VAL A 119 -21.54 -9.54 -9.61
C VAL A 119 -21.77 -8.90 -10.98
N GLY A 120 -20.70 -8.76 -11.79
CA GLY A 120 -20.80 -8.27 -13.16
C GLY A 120 -21.63 -9.19 -14.07
N LYS A 121 -21.33 -10.50 -14.06
CA LYS A 121 -22.00 -11.51 -14.89
C LYS A 121 -23.50 -11.64 -14.59
N PHE A 122 -23.87 -11.63 -13.32
CA PHE A 122 -25.26 -11.75 -12.88
C PHE A 122 -26.01 -10.41 -12.81
N ARG A 123 -25.39 -9.31 -13.26
CA ARG A 123 -25.96 -7.95 -13.25
C ARG A 123 -26.45 -7.51 -11.86
N LEU A 124 -25.79 -7.98 -10.81
CA LEU A 124 -26.12 -7.68 -9.41
C LEU A 124 -25.67 -6.27 -8.98
N ALA A 125 -25.13 -5.47 -9.90
CA ALA A 125 -24.77 -4.08 -9.64
C ALA A 125 -25.96 -3.24 -9.14
N GLN A 126 -27.21 -3.61 -9.50
CA GLN A 126 -28.42 -2.97 -8.98
C GLN A 126 -28.59 -3.17 -7.46
N LEU A 127 -28.13 -4.30 -6.91
CA LEU A 127 -28.16 -4.54 -5.47
C LEU A 127 -27.15 -3.66 -4.72
N VAL A 128 -26.00 -3.36 -5.34
CA VAL A 128 -25.00 -2.46 -4.77
C VAL A 128 -25.56 -1.04 -4.61
N GLN A 129 -26.47 -0.62 -5.48
CA GLN A 129 -27.14 0.68 -5.40
C GLN A 129 -28.16 0.77 -4.26
N LEU A 130 -28.58 -0.36 -3.67
CA LEU A 130 -29.48 -0.39 -2.52
C LEU A 130 -28.77 -0.12 -1.19
N MET A 131 -27.44 0.01 -1.19
CA MET A 131 -26.69 0.29 0.04
C MET A 131 -27.12 1.64 0.65
N PRO A 132 -27.53 1.66 1.92
CA PRO A 132 -27.92 2.90 2.58
C PRO A 132 -26.79 3.92 2.57
N LEU A 133 -27.12 5.19 2.30
CA LEU A 133 -26.15 6.30 2.34
C LEU A 133 -25.32 6.35 3.64
N PRO A 134 -25.88 6.07 4.84
CA PRO A 134 -25.08 6.02 6.07
C PRO A 134 -23.97 4.96 6.05
N VAL A 135 -24.18 3.81 5.39
CA VAL A 135 -23.17 2.74 5.29
C VAL A 135 -22.03 3.19 4.39
N ILE A 136 -22.36 3.77 3.23
CA ILE A 136 -21.38 4.30 2.29
C ILE A 136 -20.59 5.45 2.94
N GLY A 137 -21.28 6.36 3.62
CA GLY A 137 -20.67 7.49 4.31
C GLY A 137 -19.74 7.06 5.44
N GLY A 138 -20.15 6.11 6.28
CA GLY A 138 -19.32 5.57 7.35
C GLY A 138 -18.06 4.88 6.82
N TYR A 139 -18.21 4.08 5.76
CA TYR A 139 -17.09 3.42 5.10
C TYR A 139 -16.09 4.42 4.50
N LEU A 140 -16.56 5.38 3.68
CA LEU A 140 -15.70 6.40 3.09
C LEU A 140 -15.05 7.30 4.14
N GLY A 141 -15.77 7.61 5.23
CA GLY A 141 -15.22 8.35 6.36
C GLY A 141 -14.06 7.61 7.03
N TYR A 142 -14.19 6.29 7.22
CA TYR A 142 -13.12 5.47 7.77
C TYR A 142 -11.93 5.32 6.80
N VAL A 143 -12.18 5.17 5.50
CA VAL A 143 -11.11 5.18 4.48
C VAL A 143 -10.30 6.47 4.55
N GLY A 144 -10.98 7.62 4.64
CA GLY A 144 -10.32 8.91 4.82
C GLY A 144 -9.47 8.96 6.09
N TYR A 145 -10.02 8.55 7.23
CA TYR A 145 -9.27 8.45 8.49
C TYR A 145 -8.04 7.55 8.36
N PHE A 146 -8.18 6.37 7.77
CA PHE A 146 -7.11 5.41 7.57
C PHE A 146 -5.97 5.98 6.72
N CYS A 147 -6.28 6.67 5.62
CA CYS A 147 -5.28 7.31 4.79
C CYS A 147 -4.51 8.41 5.55
N VAL A 148 -5.19 9.21 6.38
CA VAL A 148 -4.53 10.24 7.19
C VAL A 148 -3.66 9.59 8.28
N ALA A 149 -4.17 8.58 8.99
CA ALA A 149 -3.42 7.85 10.01
C ALA A 149 -2.18 7.15 9.42
N GLY A 150 -2.35 6.41 8.32
CA GLY A 150 -1.26 5.73 7.62
C GLY A 150 -0.24 6.68 7.01
N GLY A 151 -0.68 7.83 6.48
CA GLY A 151 0.21 8.87 5.97
C GLY A 151 1.03 9.54 7.08
N ALA A 152 0.41 9.83 8.23
CA ALA A 152 1.11 10.34 9.41
C ALA A 152 2.10 9.32 9.98
N ALA A 153 1.71 8.05 10.03
CA ALA A 153 2.59 6.96 10.46
C ALA A 153 3.80 6.80 9.52
N LEU A 154 3.58 6.88 8.20
CA LEU A 154 4.65 6.83 7.21
C LEU A 154 5.62 8.00 7.33
N ALA A 155 5.12 9.22 7.59
CA ALA A 155 5.96 10.41 7.72
C ALA A 155 6.77 10.45 9.02
N THR A 156 6.21 9.94 10.11
CA THR A 156 6.83 10.05 11.45
C THR A 156 7.54 8.77 11.91
N GLY A 157 7.21 7.62 11.31
CA GLY A 157 7.61 6.30 11.79
C GLY A 157 6.86 5.83 13.04
N VAL A 158 5.85 6.58 13.51
CA VAL A 158 5.06 6.27 14.69
C VAL A 158 3.73 5.64 14.27
N GLN A 159 3.47 4.41 14.71
CA GLN A 159 2.22 3.72 14.39
C GLN A 159 0.99 4.39 15.05
N VAL A 160 -0.07 4.58 14.26
CA VAL A 160 -1.30 5.30 14.63
C VAL A 160 -2.49 4.34 14.59
N ASP A 161 -2.55 3.41 15.55
CA ASP A 161 -3.56 2.34 15.56
C ASP A 161 -4.81 2.71 16.36
N THR A 162 -4.68 3.64 17.31
CA THR A 162 -5.76 4.00 18.26
C THR A 162 -5.91 5.51 18.39
N PRO A 163 -7.09 6.03 18.76
CA PRO A 163 -7.28 7.46 19.03
C PRO A 163 -6.26 8.03 20.02
N ALA A 164 -5.86 7.25 21.03
CA ALA A 164 -4.85 7.66 22.00
C ALA A 164 -3.43 7.74 21.41
N SER A 165 -3.12 6.95 20.38
CA SER A 165 -1.80 6.97 19.73
C SER A 165 -1.52 8.28 18.98
N TRP A 166 -2.54 9.05 18.62
CA TRP A 166 -2.38 10.39 18.04
C TRP A 166 -1.62 11.35 18.94
N ALA A 167 -1.73 11.20 20.26
CA ALA A 167 -0.96 12.02 21.20
C ALA A 167 0.56 11.81 21.08
N ARG A 168 1.00 10.64 20.58
CA ARG A 168 2.43 10.34 20.36
C ARG A 168 3.03 11.18 19.22
N LEU A 169 2.20 11.67 18.30
CA LEU A 169 2.62 12.55 17.21
C LEU A 169 2.96 13.97 17.67
N LEU A 170 2.58 14.34 18.91
CA LEU A 170 2.91 15.65 19.50
C LEU A 170 4.35 15.72 20.04
N ASN A 171 5.11 14.62 19.97
CA ASN A 171 6.54 14.65 20.29
C ASN A 171 7.28 15.57 19.30
N ALA A 172 8.31 16.28 19.77
CA ALA A 172 9.07 17.25 18.97
C ALA A 172 9.62 16.65 17.67
N ASP A 173 10.12 15.41 17.70
CA ASP A 173 10.63 14.72 16.51
C ASP A 173 9.52 14.40 15.49
N ALA A 174 8.40 13.85 15.97
CA ALA A 174 7.25 13.55 15.11
C ALA A 174 6.62 14.83 14.54
N ALA A 175 6.47 15.87 15.36
CA ALA A 175 5.96 17.17 14.94
C ALA A 175 6.86 17.82 13.88
N ALA A 176 8.19 17.72 14.03
CA ALA A 176 9.13 18.22 13.02
C ALA A 176 8.98 17.48 11.68
N LYS A 177 8.77 16.17 11.70
CA LYS A 177 8.52 15.34 10.50
C LYS A 177 7.14 15.56 9.88
N LEU A 178 6.13 15.91 10.69
CA LEU A 178 4.80 16.26 10.19
C LEU A 178 4.75 17.62 9.51
N ALA A 179 5.62 18.57 9.88
CA ALA A 179 5.64 19.90 9.27
C ALA A 179 5.77 19.87 7.72
N PRO A 180 6.75 19.17 7.12
CA PRO A 180 6.83 19.06 5.65
C PRO A 180 5.68 18.26 5.03
N LEU A 181 5.10 17.30 5.75
CA LEU A 181 3.89 16.60 5.30
C LEU A 181 2.73 17.59 5.15
N VAL A 182 2.43 18.35 6.20
CA VAL A 182 1.34 19.35 6.19
C VAL A 182 1.61 20.43 5.15
N ALA A 183 2.85 20.91 5.03
CA ALA A 183 3.23 21.88 4.00
C ALA A 183 3.00 21.32 2.59
N THR A 184 3.38 20.06 2.35
CA THR A 184 3.16 19.39 1.05
C THR A 184 1.67 19.23 0.75
N VAL A 185 0.87 18.83 1.74
CA VAL A 185 -0.59 18.72 1.59
C VAL A 185 -1.19 20.09 1.25
N ALA A 186 -0.78 21.15 1.95
CA ALA A 186 -1.25 22.51 1.68
C ALA A 186 -0.87 22.98 0.27
N VAL A 187 0.39 22.79 -0.15
CA VAL A 187 0.85 23.11 -1.51
C VAL A 187 0.05 22.33 -2.56
N ASN A 188 -0.22 21.05 -2.32
CA ASN A 188 -1.00 20.23 -3.23
C ASN A 188 -2.45 20.72 -3.32
N MET A 189 -3.11 21.00 -2.17
CA MET A 189 -4.46 21.56 -2.15
C MET A 189 -4.55 22.91 -2.87
N LEU A 190 -3.60 23.82 -2.65
CA LEU A 190 -3.54 25.11 -3.34
C LEU A 190 -3.32 24.93 -4.85
N THR A 191 -2.44 24.01 -5.23
CA THR A 191 -2.19 23.68 -6.64
C THR A 191 -3.46 23.13 -7.30
N MET A 192 -4.17 22.23 -6.63
CA MET A 192 -5.45 21.72 -7.15
C MET A 192 -6.55 22.79 -7.18
N ALA A 193 -6.56 23.74 -6.24
CA ALA A 193 -7.53 24.82 -6.22
C ALA A 193 -7.31 25.84 -7.36
N HIS A 194 -6.06 26.14 -7.71
CA HIS A 194 -5.73 27.22 -8.65
C HIS A 194 -5.29 26.73 -10.03
N LEU A 195 -4.78 25.50 -10.15
CA LEU A 195 -4.15 24.96 -11.37
C LEU A 195 -4.74 23.60 -11.79
N SER A 196 -5.97 23.27 -11.35
CA SER A 196 -6.66 22.01 -11.71
C SER A 196 -6.76 21.75 -13.22
N HIS A 197 -6.79 22.81 -14.04
CA HIS A 197 -6.85 22.69 -15.50
C HIS A 197 -5.52 22.28 -16.14
N HIS A 198 -4.41 22.37 -15.41
CA HIS A 198 -3.08 22.01 -15.92
C HIS A 198 -2.76 20.55 -15.61
N MET A 199 -2.69 19.74 -16.67
CA MET A 199 -2.35 18.31 -16.62
C MET A 199 -1.06 17.98 -15.84
N LEU A 200 -0.09 18.90 -15.85
CA LEU A 200 1.23 18.72 -15.26
C LEU A 200 1.35 19.28 -13.84
N ALA A 201 0.30 19.91 -13.30
CA ALA A 201 0.36 20.58 -12.00
C ALA A 201 0.66 19.59 -10.86
N LEU A 202 -0.10 18.50 -10.77
CA LEU A 202 0.11 17.46 -9.75
C LEU A 202 1.47 16.73 -9.92
N PRO A 203 1.85 16.26 -11.13
CA PRO A 203 3.19 15.76 -11.42
C PRO A 203 4.33 16.70 -10.99
N ALA A 204 4.20 18.00 -11.27
CA ALA A 204 5.21 18.98 -10.94
C ALA A 204 5.40 19.12 -9.43
N VAL A 205 4.30 19.14 -8.66
CA VAL A 205 4.38 19.16 -7.18
C VAL A 205 5.04 17.90 -6.65
N LEU A 206 4.68 16.73 -7.17
CA LEU A 206 5.24 15.45 -6.73
C LEU A 206 6.75 15.32 -7.01
N VAL A 207 7.27 16.00 -8.03
CA VAL A 207 8.72 16.07 -8.30
C VAL A 207 9.39 17.19 -7.50
N ALA A 208 8.73 18.34 -7.40
CA ALA A 208 9.27 19.50 -6.71
C ALA A 208 9.50 19.24 -5.23
N VAL A 209 8.63 18.47 -4.57
CA VAL A 209 8.71 18.19 -3.12
C VAL A 209 9.98 17.38 -2.77
N PRO A 210 10.27 16.20 -3.38
CA PRO A 210 11.52 15.49 -3.17
C PRO A 210 12.76 16.30 -3.54
N VAL A 211 12.70 17.08 -4.63
CA VAL A 211 13.81 17.95 -5.04
C VAL A 211 14.09 19.01 -3.98
N ALA A 212 13.05 19.69 -3.48
CA ALA A 212 13.16 20.67 -2.41
C ALA A 212 13.72 20.04 -1.13
N PHE A 213 13.28 18.83 -0.77
CA PHE A 213 13.83 18.08 0.36
C PHE A 213 15.33 17.82 0.21
N HIS A 214 15.78 17.33 -0.95
CA HIS A 214 17.20 17.08 -1.17
C HIS A 214 18.04 18.36 -1.22
N VAL A 215 17.52 19.45 -1.79
CA VAL A 215 18.18 20.76 -1.78
C VAL A 215 18.32 21.29 -0.35
N ALA A 216 17.26 21.22 0.45
CA ALA A 216 17.30 21.63 1.86
C ALA A 216 18.31 20.80 2.67
N ARG A 217 18.32 19.48 2.48
CA ARG A 217 19.29 18.56 3.11
C ARG A 217 20.73 18.96 2.78
N LEU A 218 21.03 19.21 1.50
CA LEU A 218 22.37 19.63 1.04
C LEU A 218 22.76 21.00 1.60
N ALA A 219 21.84 21.96 1.65
CA ALA A 219 22.08 23.29 2.21
C ALA A 219 22.37 23.24 3.72
N MET A 220 21.78 22.30 4.45
CA MET A 220 22.04 22.06 5.88
C MET A 220 23.28 21.18 6.14
N GLY A 221 23.96 20.69 5.10
CA GLY A 221 25.12 19.81 5.25
C GLY A 221 24.80 18.41 5.79
N VAL A 222 23.53 18.00 5.81
CA VAL A 222 23.09 16.70 6.34
C VAL A 222 23.38 15.60 5.31
N THR A 223 24.05 14.52 5.69
CA THR A 223 24.32 13.41 4.74
C THR A 223 23.07 12.55 4.51
N MET A 224 23.09 11.69 3.49
CA MET A 224 21.95 10.78 3.24
C MET A 224 21.85 9.74 4.36
N GLU A 225 22.99 9.30 4.88
CA GLU A 225 23.08 8.37 6.00
C GLU A 225 22.50 8.97 7.28
N ASP A 226 22.79 10.24 7.56
CA ASP A 226 22.19 10.96 8.70
C ASP A 226 20.67 11.08 8.56
N ALA A 227 20.20 11.40 7.34
CA ALA A 227 18.76 11.51 7.06
C ALA A 227 18.04 10.16 7.21
N MET A 228 18.68 9.06 6.80
CA MET A 228 18.17 7.70 7.01
C MET A 228 18.19 7.30 8.49
N ALA A 229 19.28 7.58 9.21
CA ALA A 229 19.42 7.28 10.63
C ALA A 229 18.39 8.04 11.50
N ALA A 230 18.09 9.28 11.12
CA ALA A 230 17.05 10.09 11.77
C ALA A 230 15.62 9.76 11.30
N GLY A 231 15.45 8.81 10.36
CA GLY A 231 14.14 8.36 9.89
C GLY A 231 13.41 9.32 8.96
N TRP A 232 14.12 10.24 8.29
CA TRP A 232 13.56 11.12 7.25
C TRP A 232 13.46 10.41 5.89
N VAL A 233 14.30 9.41 5.66
CA VAL A 233 14.33 8.62 4.43
C VAL A 233 14.32 7.14 4.80
N MET A 234 13.52 6.35 4.08
CA MET A 234 13.48 4.90 4.29
C MET A 234 14.86 4.29 4.04
N THR A 235 15.32 3.43 4.95
CA THR A 235 16.55 2.69 4.76
C THR A 235 16.36 1.63 3.67
N PRO A 236 17.26 1.56 2.67
CA PRO A 236 17.22 0.49 1.68
C PRO A 236 17.29 -0.87 2.38
N THR A 237 16.27 -1.69 2.21
CA THR A 237 16.30 -3.08 2.68
C THR A 237 17.07 -3.93 1.66
N ALA A 238 17.88 -4.89 2.15
CA ALA A 238 18.53 -5.86 1.29
C ALA A 238 17.47 -6.66 0.51
N GLY A 239 17.36 -6.41 -0.79
CA GLY A 239 16.47 -7.13 -1.68
C GLY A 239 17.28 -7.90 -2.72
N SER A 240 16.83 -9.10 -3.09
CA SER A 240 17.47 -9.80 -4.21
C SER A 240 17.27 -9.02 -5.52
N GLN A 241 18.31 -9.04 -6.35
CA GLN A 241 18.30 -8.51 -7.72
C GLN A 241 17.51 -9.42 -8.66
N ASN A 242 17.37 -10.71 -8.33
CA ASN A 242 16.65 -11.66 -9.17
C ASN A 242 15.15 -11.58 -8.91
N PHE A 243 14.36 -11.41 -9.98
CA PHE A 243 12.91 -11.42 -9.91
C PHE A 243 12.37 -12.71 -9.29
N PHE A 244 12.96 -13.86 -9.63
CA PHE A 244 12.49 -15.16 -9.15
C PHE A 244 12.71 -15.39 -7.65
N ASP A 245 13.65 -14.66 -7.04
CA ASP A 245 13.88 -14.76 -5.60
C ASP A 245 12.74 -14.15 -4.78
N LEU A 246 11.88 -13.31 -5.37
CA LEU A 246 10.68 -12.79 -4.71
C LEU A 246 9.70 -13.91 -4.34
N TRP A 247 9.59 -14.93 -5.18
CA TRP A 247 8.68 -16.06 -4.93
C TRP A 247 9.12 -16.91 -3.75
N LYS A 248 10.41 -16.85 -3.35
CA LYS A 248 10.90 -17.51 -2.14
C LYS A 248 10.28 -16.92 -0.87
N LEU A 249 9.79 -15.68 -0.90
CA LEU A 249 9.10 -15.05 0.24
C LEU A 249 7.76 -15.73 0.59
N PHE A 250 7.19 -16.50 -0.33
CA PHE A 250 6.02 -17.33 -0.03
C PHE A 250 6.37 -18.51 0.89
N ASN A 251 7.66 -18.77 1.12
CA ASN A 251 8.18 -19.88 1.92
C ASN A 251 7.66 -21.26 1.45
N ILE A 252 7.43 -21.42 0.15
CA ILE A 252 6.96 -22.68 -0.44
C ILE A 252 8.17 -23.46 -0.92
N ASP A 253 8.43 -24.63 -0.33
CA ASP A 253 9.47 -25.55 -0.82
C ASP A 253 9.07 -26.11 -2.20
N PRO A 254 9.79 -25.76 -3.29
CA PRO A 254 9.45 -26.22 -4.64
C PRO A 254 9.52 -27.74 -4.78
N SER A 255 10.31 -28.42 -3.93
CA SER A 255 10.46 -29.88 -3.96
C SER A 255 9.25 -30.63 -3.39
N GLN A 256 8.43 -29.96 -2.57
CA GLN A 256 7.25 -30.54 -1.93
C GLN A 256 5.93 -30.20 -2.65
N GLY A 257 5.97 -29.38 -3.70
CA GLY A 257 4.79 -28.98 -4.48
C GLY A 257 3.66 -28.42 -3.61
N VAL A 258 2.41 -28.75 -3.95
CA VAL A 258 1.21 -28.26 -3.21
C VAL A 258 1.18 -28.78 -1.76
N ALA A 259 1.87 -29.89 -1.46
CA ALA A 259 1.97 -30.41 -0.09
C ALA A 259 2.87 -29.53 0.81
N GLY A 260 3.84 -28.81 0.23
CA GLY A 260 4.66 -27.84 0.95
C GLY A 260 3.88 -26.61 1.46
N LEU A 261 2.75 -26.27 0.82
CA LEU A 261 1.83 -25.25 1.33
C LEU A 261 1.22 -25.68 2.68
N ALA A 262 1.01 -26.98 2.91
CA ALA A 262 0.41 -27.50 4.14
C ALA A 262 1.36 -27.35 5.35
N SER A 263 2.67 -27.51 5.14
CA SER A 263 3.69 -27.47 6.20
C SER A 263 4.29 -26.08 6.44
N SER A 264 4.28 -25.21 5.43
CA SER A 264 5.01 -23.93 5.46
C SER A 264 4.14 -22.72 5.81
N ILE A 265 2.84 -22.94 6.00
CA ILE A 265 1.83 -21.90 6.26
C ILE A 265 1.12 -22.18 7.58
N TYR A 266 0.85 -21.12 8.34
CA TYR A 266 0.06 -21.21 9.55
C TYR A 266 -1.45 -21.24 9.24
N TRP A 267 -1.94 -22.40 8.80
CA TRP A 267 -3.35 -22.65 8.43
C TRP A 267 -4.41 -22.37 9.52
N PRO A 268 -4.14 -22.54 10.83
CA PRO A 268 -5.13 -22.21 11.86
C PRO A 268 -5.60 -20.75 11.81
N GLU A 269 -4.78 -19.84 11.29
CA GLU A 269 -5.16 -18.44 11.13
C GLU A 269 -6.07 -18.19 9.93
N LEU A 270 -5.93 -18.95 8.84
CA LEU A 270 -6.86 -18.90 7.70
C LEU A 270 -8.30 -19.12 8.17
N LEU A 271 -8.51 -20.11 9.05
CA LEU A 271 -9.83 -20.43 9.61
C LEU A 271 -10.35 -19.33 10.54
N ARG A 272 -9.46 -18.60 11.23
CA ARG A 272 -9.85 -17.47 12.09
C ARG A 272 -10.23 -16.22 11.30
N GLN A 273 -9.66 -16.05 10.11
CA GLN A 273 -9.96 -14.93 9.22
C GLN A 273 -11.23 -15.14 8.39
N LEU A 274 -11.77 -16.36 8.34
CA LEU A 274 -13.05 -16.60 7.70
C LEU A 274 -14.17 -15.78 8.39
N PRO A 275 -15.16 -15.28 7.63
CA PRO A 275 -16.28 -14.57 8.19
C PRO A 275 -16.95 -15.47 9.24
N LYS A 276 -16.98 -15.01 10.50
CA LYS A 276 -17.75 -15.67 11.54
C LYS A 276 -19.21 -15.40 11.23
N VAL A 277 -19.86 -16.34 10.55
CA VAL A 277 -21.31 -16.32 10.38
C VAL A 277 -21.88 -16.61 11.77
N ALA A 278 -22.36 -15.55 12.42
CA ALA A 278 -23.08 -15.64 13.70
C ALA A 278 -24.45 -16.28 13.50
#